data_AF-A0A1G9A0E3-F1
#
_entry.id   AF-A0A1G9A0E3-F1
#
_cell.length_a   1.000
_cell.length_b   1.000
_cell.length_c   1.000
_cell.angle_alpha   90.00
_cell.angle_beta   90.00
_cell.angle_gamma   90.00
#
_symmetry.space_group_name_H-M   'P 1'
#
loop_
_entity.id
_entity.type
_entity.pdbx_description
1 polymer ?
#
loop_
_entity_poly.entity_id
_entity_poly.type
_entity_poly.pdbx_seq_one_letter_code
_entity_poly.pdbx_strand_id
1 'polypeptide(L)' 'MEQFRIEIADNGQGRFYDIKPLGNSRYQIYVEGETIGTIQLDEKDHARCESQGCELDMPLLNSIRDEIQAHENWKL' A
#
# COMPACT_ATOMS: atom_id res chain seq x y z
N MET A 1 14.89 6.60 1.84
CA MET A 1 13.48 6.39 1.43
C MET A 1 12.64 6.87 2.59
N GLU A 2 11.82 7.89 2.35
CA GLU A 2 10.99 8.50 3.37
C GLU A 2 9.67 7.73 3.48
N GLN A 3 9.17 7.58 4.71
CA GLN A 3 7.83 7.08 4.94
C GLN A 3 6.84 8.18 4.54
N PHE A 4 5.75 7.79 3.90
CA PHE A 4 4.66 8.70 3.55
C PHE A 4 3.33 8.13 4.04
N ARG A 5 2.32 8.99 4.11
CA ARG A 5 0.98 8.65 4.60
C ARG A 5 -0.02 8.84 3.48
N ILE A 6 -0.87 7.85 3.27
CA ILE A 6 -1.96 7.87 2.30
C ILE A 6 -3.31 7.82 3.04
N GLU A 7 -4.33 8.38 2.41
CA GLU A 7 -5.72 8.32 2.88
C GLU A 7 -6.53 7.50 1.90
N ILE A 8 -7.27 6.51 2.40
CA ILE A 8 -8.09 5.63 1.58
C ILE A 8 -9.51 5.64 2.11
N ALA A 9 -10.47 5.81 1.21
CA ALA A 9 -11.87 5.64 1.54
C ALA A 9 -12.20 4.15 1.67
N ASP A 10 -12.31 3.66 2.90
CA ASP A 10 -12.81 2.32 3.20
C ASP A 10 -14.20 2.43 3.82
N ASN A 11 -15.21 1.79 3.23
CA ASN A 11 -16.61 1.81 3.71
C ASN A 11 -17.18 3.23 3.96
N GLY A 12 -16.76 4.22 3.15
CA GLY A 12 -17.19 5.62 3.27
C GLY A 12 -16.51 6.42 4.38
N GLN A 13 -15.48 5.85 5.03
CA GLN A 13 -14.63 6.53 6.00
C GLN A 13 -13.21 6.60 5.47
N GLY A 14 -12.61 7.79 5.54
CA GLY A 14 -11.18 7.98 5.26
C GLY A 14 -10.36 7.30 6.36
N ARG A 15 -9.60 6.27 5.97
CA ARG A 15 -8.61 5.62 6.83
C ARG A 15 -7.22 6.00 6.36
N PHE A 16 -6.34 6.22 7.32
CA PHE A 16 -4.97 6.58 7.03
C PHE A 16 -4.06 5.37 7.16
N TYR A 17 -3.16 5.24 6.20
CA TYR A 17 -2.14 4.19 6.15
C TYR A 17 -0.78 4.84 6.03
N ASP A 18 0.14 4.34 6.83
CA ASP A 18 1.53 4.72 6.82
C ASP A 18 2.29 3.75 5.91
N ILE A 19 2.95 4.27 4.88
CA ILE A 19 3.63 3.48 3.86
C ILE A 19 5.13 3.70 3.95
N LYS A 20 5.87 2.61 4.13
CA LYS A 20 7.32 2.62 4.17
C LYS A 20 7.89 1.90 2.94
N PRO A 21 8.61 2.59 2.06
CA PRO A 21 9.31 1.94 0.97
C PRO A 21 10.45 1.07 1.52
N LEU A 22 10.49 -0.20 1.10
CA LEU A 22 11.56 -1.15 1.43
C LEU A 22 12.56 -1.32 0.28
N GLY A 23 12.30 -0.70 -0.88
CA GLY A 23 13.06 -0.87 -2.12
C GLY A 23 12.57 -2.04 -2.97
N ASN A 24 13.04 -2.13 -4.22
CA ASN A 24 12.61 -3.14 -5.20
C ASN A 24 11.07 -3.16 -5.41
N SER A 25 10.46 -1.98 -5.40
CA SER A 25 9.00 -1.80 -5.48
C SER A 25 8.22 -2.50 -4.36
N ARG A 26 8.85 -2.72 -3.21
CA ARG A 26 8.21 -3.27 -2.01
C ARG A 26 7.87 -2.16 -1.03
N TYR A 27 6.68 -2.25 -0.45
CA TYR A 27 6.14 -1.26 0.47
C TYR A 27 5.54 -1.98 1.67
N GLN A 28 5.95 -1.56 2.86
CA GLN A 28 5.38 -2.03 4.12
C GLN A 28 4.26 -1.07 4.54
N ILE A 29 3.12 -1.63 4.93
CA ILE A 29 1.91 -0.90 5.28
C ILE A 29 1.71 -0.97 6.78
N TYR A 30 1.45 0.18 7.38
CA TYR A 30 1.17 0.34 8.79
C TYR A 30 -0.19 1.02 9.01
N VAL A 31 -0.90 0.60 10.05
CA VAL A 31 -2.12 1.24 10.56
C VAL A 31 -1.96 1.39 12.05
N GLU A 32 -2.18 2.61 12.57
CA GLU A 32 -2.09 2.91 14.00
C GLU A 32 -0.75 2.46 14.66
N GLY A 33 0.33 2.40 13.87
CA GLY A 33 1.65 1.98 14.32
C GLY A 33 1.95 0.47 14.19
N GLU A 34 0.95 -0.34 13.80
CA GLU A 34 1.12 -1.78 13.60
C GLU A 34 1.34 -2.11 12.12
N THR A 35 2.25 -3.05 11.82
CA THR A 35 2.42 -3.55 10.46
C THR A 35 1.27 -4.49 10.10
N ILE A 36 0.48 -4.11 9.10
CA ILE A 36 -0.64 -4.91 8.63
C ILE A 36 -0.32 -5.69 7.35
N GLY A 37 0.79 -5.37 6.68
CA GLY A 37 1.16 -6.09 5.46
C GLY A 37 2.39 -5.55 4.76
N THR A 38 2.81 -6.28 3.73
CA THR A 38 3.81 -5.82 2.77
C THR A 38 3.32 -6.16 1.38
N ILE A 39 3.29 -5.15 0.51
CA ILE A 39 2.95 -5.30 -0.89
C ILE A 39 4.18 -5.13 -1.75
N GLN A 40 4.24 -5.88 -2.83
CA GLN A 40 5.15 -5.64 -3.93
C GLN A 40 4.34 -5.17 -5.12
N LEU A 41 4.72 -4.03 -5.66
CA LEU A 41 4.20 -3.52 -6.91
C LEU A 41 5.12 -4.04 -8.03
N ASP A 42 4.66 -5.02 -8.81
CA ASP A 42 5.42 -5.48 -9.97
C ASP A 42 5.14 -4.60 -11.21
N GLU A 43 6.09 -4.54 -12.15
CA GLU A 43 5.95 -3.80 -13.43
C GLU A 43 4.83 -4.37 -14.34
N LYS A 44 4.12 -5.42 -13.89
CA LYS A 44 3.06 -6.10 -14.62
C LYS A 44 1.67 -5.84 -14.04
N ASP A 45 1.49 -4.67 -13.40
CA ASP A 45 0.19 -4.15 -12.94
C ASP A 45 -0.41 -4.87 -11.70
N HIS A 46 0.27 -5.86 -11.14
CA HIS A 46 -0.29 -6.71 -10.09
C HIS A 46 0.35 -6.38 -8.75
N ALA A 47 -0.40 -5.69 -7.89
CA ALA A 47 -0.03 -5.62 -6.48
C ALA A 47 -0.10 -7.04 -5.89
N ARG A 48 1.05 -7.57 -5.49
CA ARG A 48 1.17 -8.86 -4.81
C ARG A 48 1.38 -8.62 -3.32
N CYS A 49 0.46 -9.10 -2.50
CA CYS A 49 0.65 -9.20 -1.06
C CYS A 49 1.72 -10.28 -0.80
N GLU A 50 2.94 -9.90 -0.45
CA GLU A 50 4.06 -10.85 -0.26
C GLU A 50 4.12 -11.43 1.16
N SER A 51 3.42 -10.84 2.14
CA SER A 51 3.53 -11.23 3.55
C SER A 51 2.42 -12.16 4.01
N GLN A 52 2.79 -13.09 4.91
CA GLN A 52 1.88 -13.88 5.73
C GLN A 52 0.93 -12.94 6.49
N GLY A 53 -0.38 -13.24 6.46
CA GLY A 53 -1.40 -12.44 7.14
C GLY A 53 -1.97 -11.31 6.28
N CYS A 54 -2.36 -11.60 5.04
CA CYS A 54 -3.14 -10.65 4.24
C CYS A 54 -4.56 -10.53 4.85
N GLU A 55 -4.68 -9.78 5.95
CA GLU A 55 -5.96 -9.32 6.50
C GLU A 55 -6.52 -8.14 5.69
N LEU A 56 -5.73 -7.64 4.73
CA LEU A 56 -6.13 -6.68 3.72
C LEU A 56 -6.98 -7.37 2.65
N ASP A 57 -8.23 -6.94 2.53
CA ASP A 57 -9.10 -7.32 1.43
C ASP A 57 -8.58 -6.77 0.10
N MET A 58 -8.91 -7.47 -0.99
CA MET A 58 -8.48 -7.10 -2.35
C MET A 58 -8.86 -5.64 -2.74
N PRO A 59 -10.06 -5.13 -2.43
CA PRO A 59 -10.41 -3.72 -2.65
C PRO A 59 -9.45 -2.75 -1.96
N LEU A 60 -9.20 -2.93 -0.66
CA LEU A 60 -8.29 -2.07 0.09
C LEU A 60 -6.86 -2.14 -0.46
N LEU A 61 -6.37 -3.32 -0.81
CA LEU A 61 -5.05 -3.50 -1.41
C LEU A 61 -4.91 -2.77 -2.75
N ASN A 62 -5.95 -2.76 -3.58
CA ASN A 62 -5.96 -2.00 -4.82
C ASN A 62 -5.95 -0.49 -4.57
N SER A 63 -6.73 0.01 -3.61
CA SER A 63 -6.70 1.43 -3.25
C SER A 63 -5.35 1.86 -2.71
N ILE A 64 -4.70 1.04 -1.88
CA ILE A 64 -3.33 1.30 -1.38
C ILE A 64 -2.35 1.40 -2.55
N ARG A 65 -2.44 0.47 -3.51
CA ARG A 65 -1.61 0.51 -4.72
C ARG A 65 -1.82 1.83 -5.46
N ASP A 66 -3.07 2.17 -5.78
CA ASP A 66 -3.37 3.32 -6.64
C ASP A 66 -2.84 4.63 -6.03
N GLU A 67 -2.98 4.79 -4.70
CA GLU A 67 -2.42 5.93 -3.96
C GLU A 67 -0.88 5.93 -3.94
N ILE A 68 -0.24 4.78 -3.77
CA ILE A 68 1.23 4.67 -3.84
C ILE A 68 1.73 5.03 -5.24
N GLN A 69 1.05 4.54 -6.29
CA GLN A 69 1.41 4.85 -7.68
C GLN A 69 1.23 6.34 -7.98
N ALA A 70 0.14 6.96 -7.49
CA ALA A 70 -0.09 8.38 -7.60
C ALA A 70 0.98 9.19 -6.85
N HIS A 71 1.36 8.76 -5.64
CA HIS A 71 2.38 9.41 -4.82
C HIS A 71 3.78 9.35 -5.45
N GLU A 72 4.18 8.17 -5.92
CA GLU A 72 5.47 7.93 -6.59
C GLU A 72 5.50 8.50 -8.02
N ASN A 73 4.40 9.11 -8.48
CA ASN A 73 4.23 9.63 -9.84
C ASN A 73 4.62 8.60 -10.90
N TRP A 74 4.22 7.34 -10.68
CA TRP A 74 4.45 6.26 -11.63
C TRP A 74 3.76 6.61 -12.94
N LYS A 75 4.58 6.91 -13.96
CA LYS A 75 4.10 7.06 -15.33
C LYS A 75 3.80 5.68 -15.87
N LEU A 76 2.51 5.41 -16.09
CA LEU A 76 2.04 4.38 -17.03
C LEU A 76 2.72 4.54 -18.40
#